data_AF-A0A842NKI4-F1
#
_entry.id   AF-A0A842NKI4-F1
#
_cell.length_a   1.000
_cell.length_b   1.000
_cell.length_c   1.000
_cell.angle_alpha   90.00
_cell.angle_beta   90.00
_cell.angle_gamma   90.00
#
_symmetry.space_group_name_H-M   'P 1'
#
loop_
_entity.id
_entity.type
_entity.pdbx_description
1 polymer ?
#
loop_
_entity_poly.entity_id
_entity_poly.type
_entity_poly.pdbx_seq_one_letter_code
_entity_poly.pdbx_strand_id
1 'polypeptide(L)'
;MGAAELYIKIGKIEEAEEMFTRAVREGNSDQKRVILLTRKNIYLVFAQDAEKKGKKAMAGKFYEKLLKTRLEDVEKQEIKEKLIDIYKSLGKFKEAELLRGI
;
A
#
# COMPACT_ATOMS: atom_id res chain seq x y z
N MET A 1 -9.57 16.78 5.63
CA MET A 1 -9.53 15.87 4.46
C MET A 1 -8.53 16.44 3.47
N GLY A 2 -7.34 15.84 3.38
CA GLY A 2 -6.23 16.37 2.57
C GLY A 2 -6.38 16.00 1.10
N ALA A 3 -5.83 16.81 0.20
CA ALA A 3 -5.93 16.62 -1.26
C ALA A 3 -5.54 15.20 -1.71
N ALA A 4 -4.61 14.54 -1.03
CA ALA A 4 -4.21 13.16 -1.30
C ALA A 4 -5.35 12.13 -1.14
N GLU A 5 -6.25 12.30 -0.16
CA GLU A 5 -7.43 11.42 -0.01
C GLU A 5 -8.41 11.61 -1.18
N LEU A 6 -8.48 12.83 -1.73
CA LEU A 6 -9.36 13.18 -2.86
C LEU A 6 -8.82 12.61 -4.18
N TYR A 7 -7.52 12.77 -4.46
CA TYR A 7 -6.91 12.26 -5.70
C TYR A 7 -7.00 10.74 -5.81
N ILE A 8 -6.86 10.02 -4.69
CA ILE A 8 -6.87 8.56 -4.73
C ILE A 8 -8.30 8.00 -4.83
N LYS A 9 -9.32 8.71 -4.31
CA LYS A 9 -10.73 8.39 -4.56
C LYS A 9 -11.13 8.47 -6.04
N ILE A 10 -10.42 9.27 -6.84
CA ILE A 10 -10.70 9.48 -8.28
C ILE A 10 -9.91 8.47 -9.15
N GLY A 11 -9.19 7.51 -8.56
CA GLY A 11 -8.41 6.51 -9.30
C GLY A 11 -7.06 7.04 -9.80
N LYS A 12 -6.68 8.26 -9.42
CA LYS A 12 -5.43 8.94 -9.78
C LYS A 12 -4.30 8.58 -8.82
N ILE A 13 -4.08 7.28 -8.65
CA ILE A 13 -3.08 6.74 -7.72
C ILE A 13 -1.68 7.22 -8.11
N GLU A 14 -1.36 7.25 -9.41
CA GLU A 14 -0.04 7.68 -9.88
C GLU A 14 0.22 9.16 -9.61
N GLU A 15 -0.76 10.02 -9.80
CA GLU A 15 -0.64 11.45 -9.48
C GLU A 15 -0.46 11.68 -7.97
N ALA A 16 -1.16 10.91 -7.13
CA ALA A 16 -0.95 10.95 -5.69
C ALA A 16 0.44 10.45 -5.28
N GLU A 17 0.96 9.42 -5.94
CA GLU A 17 2.32 8.91 -5.73
C GLU A 17 3.39 9.95 -6.11
N GLU A 18 3.17 10.65 -7.21
CA GLU A 18 4.04 11.73 -7.64
C GLU A 18 4.03 12.88 -6.63
N MET A 19 2.86 13.27 -6.13
CA MET A 19 2.74 14.29 -5.07
C MET A 19 3.48 13.87 -3.81
N PHE A 20 3.33 12.63 -3.35
CA PHE A 20 4.09 12.13 -2.19
C PHE A 20 5.59 12.15 -2.44
N THR A 21 6.03 11.77 -3.64
CA THR A 21 7.45 11.74 -4.00
C THR A 21 8.06 13.14 -4.01
N ARG A 22 7.36 14.13 -4.60
CA ARG A 22 7.77 15.53 -4.58
C ARG A 22 7.81 16.07 -3.14
N ALA A 23 6.75 15.83 -2.36
CA ALA A 23 6.67 16.29 -0.98
C ALA A 23 7.77 15.68 -0.08
N VAL A 24 8.14 14.41 -0.27
CA VAL A 24 9.27 13.78 0.44
C VAL A 24 10.61 14.38 0.01
N ARG A 25 10.77 14.77 -1.25
CA ARG A 25 12.01 15.39 -1.76
C ARG A 25 12.21 16.79 -1.18
N GLU A 26 11.13 17.57 -1.09
CA GLU A 26 11.16 18.98 -0.70
C GLU A 26 11.04 19.20 0.81
N GLY A 27 10.46 18.24 1.55
CA GLY A 27 10.24 18.37 2.98
C GLY A 27 11.50 18.22 3.85
N ASN A 28 11.47 18.78 5.06
CA ASN A 28 12.45 18.50 6.11
C ASN A 28 12.22 17.13 6.78
N SER A 29 13.09 16.71 7.71
CA SER A 29 13.04 15.39 8.34
C SER A 29 11.69 15.06 9.01
N ASP A 30 11.06 16.03 9.68
CA ASP A 30 9.77 15.84 10.34
C ASP A 30 8.62 15.78 9.33
N GLN A 31 8.64 16.67 8.33
CA GLN A 31 7.67 16.63 7.24
C GLN A 31 7.74 15.32 6.46
N LYS A 32 8.95 14.82 6.16
CA LYS A 32 9.13 13.51 5.51
C LYS A 32 8.50 12.39 6.34
N ARG A 33 8.68 12.39 7.67
CA ARG A 33 8.07 11.39 8.56
C ARG A 33 6.54 11.43 8.47
N VAL A 34 5.95 12.62 8.53
CA VAL A 34 4.49 12.80 8.43
C VAL A 34 3.97 12.35 7.07
N ILE A 35 4.65 12.70 5.98
CA ILE A 35 4.27 12.33 4.62
C ILE A 35 4.33 10.81 4.43
N LEU A 36 5.40 10.17 4.90
CA LEU A 36 5.56 8.72 4.83
C LEU A 36 4.47 7.98 5.64
N LEU A 37 4.14 8.47 6.84
CA LEU A 37 3.07 7.92 7.67
C LEU A 37 1.70 8.07 6.99
N THR A 38 1.44 9.25 6.43
CA THR A 38 0.20 9.53 5.70
C THR A 38 0.05 8.60 4.50
N ARG A 39 1.13 8.41 3.74
CA ARG A 39 1.16 7.49 2.59
C ARG A 39 0.89 6.04 3.01
N LYS A 40 1.50 5.58 4.11
CA LYS A 40 1.23 4.25 4.69
C LYS A 40 -0.26 4.07 4.98
N ASN A 41 -0.84 4.99 5.74
CA ASN A 41 -2.24 4.91 6.17
C ASN A 41 -3.19 4.88 4.98
N ILE A 42 -2.89 5.69 3.96
CA ILE A 42 -3.65 5.72 2.72
C ILE A 42 -3.63 4.36 2.02
N TYR A 43 -2.45 3.78 1.76
CA TYR A 43 -2.41 2.47 1.10
C TYR A 43 -3.17 1.40 1.89
N LEU A 44 -3.10 1.44 3.23
CA LEU A 44 -3.82 0.50 4.08
C LEU A 44 -5.34 0.62 3.92
N VAL A 45 -5.86 1.85 3.96
CA VAL A 45 -7.29 2.11 3.75
C VAL A 45 -7.74 1.63 2.36
N PHE A 46 -6.94 1.90 1.31
CA PHE A 46 -7.28 1.47 -0.04
C PHE A 46 -7.21 -0.04 -0.23
N ALA A 47 -6.21 -0.70 0.37
CA ALA A 47 -6.11 -2.15 0.33
C ALA A 47 -7.34 -2.80 0.97
N GLN A 48 -7.73 -2.33 2.16
CA GLN A 48 -8.90 -2.82 2.89
C GLN A 48 -10.22 -2.52 2.17
N ASP A 49 -10.38 -1.33 1.59
CA ASP A 49 -11.58 -0.98 0.81
C ASP A 49 -11.69 -1.82 -0.47
N ALA A 50 -10.58 -2.03 -1.18
CA ALA A 50 -10.53 -2.89 -2.36
C ALA A 50 -10.84 -4.35 -2.01
N GLU A 51 -10.32 -4.86 -0.89
CA GLU A 51 -10.60 -6.19 -0.37
C GLU A 51 -12.08 -6.36 -0.04
N LYS A 52 -12.69 -5.42 0.70
CA LYS A 52 -14.13 -5.39 1.01
C LYS A 52 -15.00 -5.38 -0.25
N LYS A 53 -14.53 -4.75 -1.33
CA LYS A 53 -15.22 -4.69 -2.63
C LYS A 53 -14.93 -5.88 -3.54
N GLY A 54 -14.17 -6.88 -3.07
CA GLY A 54 -13.77 -8.04 -3.87
C GLY A 54 -12.76 -7.73 -4.99
N LYS A 55 -12.19 -6.52 -5.03
CA LYS A 55 -11.21 -6.10 -6.04
C LYS A 55 -9.80 -6.61 -5.68
N LYS A 56 -9.64 -7.93 -5.64
CA LYS A 56 -8.44 -8.60 -5.12
C LYS A 56 -7.13 -8.15 -5.81
N ALA A 57 -7.14 -7.96 -7.13
CA ALA A 57 -5.97 -7.46 -7.85
C ALA A 57 -5.57 -6.04 -7.42
N MET A 58 -6.55 -5.18 -7.13
CA MET A 58 -6.31 -3.82 -6.65
C MET A 58 -5.81 -3.82 -5.19
N ALA A 59 -6.42 -4.65 -4.34
CA ALA A 59 -5.96 -4.84 -2.95
C ALA A 59 -4.50 -5.33 -2.91
N GLY A 60 -4.16 -6.32 -3.73
CA GLY A 60 -2.80 -6.85 -3.85
C GLY A 60 -1.77 -5.77 -4.20
N LYS A 61 -2.07 -4.90 -5.18
CA LYS A 61 -1.19 -3.78 -5.56
C LYS A 61 -0.89 -2.82 -4.40
N PHE A 62 -1.86 -2.54 -3.54
CA PHE A 62 -1.64 -1.67 -2.39
C PHE A 62 -0.89 -2.36 -1.25
N TYR A 63 -1.13 -3.66 -1.03
CA TYR A 63 -0.35 -4.45 -0.08
C TYR A 63 1.12 -4.60 -0.52
N GLU A 64 1.39 -4.78 -1.81
CA GLU A 64 2.76 -4.74 -2.37
C GLU A 64 3.45 -3.39 -2.10
N LYS A 65 2.73 -2.27 -2.28
CA LYS A 65 3.24 -0.93 -1.98
C LYS A 65 3.52 -0.76 -0.48
N LEU A 66 2.65 -1.27 0.40
CA LEU A 66 2.86 -1.24 1.85
C LEU A 66 4.13 -1.99 2.27
N LEU A 67 4.40 -3.17 1.69
CA LEU A 67 5.62 -3.92 2.01
C LEU A 67 6.92 -3.21 1.58
N LYS A 68 6.85 -2.24 0.66
CA LYS A 68 7.97 -1.37 0.28
C LYS A 68 8.15 -0.17 1.22
N THR A 69 7.23 0.04 2.16
CA THR A 69 7.35 1.07 3.19
C THR A 69 7.96 0.50 4.48
N ARG A 70 8.35 1.39 5.40
CA ARG A 70 8.81 0.97 6.73
C ARG A 70 7.60 0.56 7.56
N LEU A 71 7.52 -0.74 7.87
CA LEU A 71 6.51 -1.35 8.72
C LEU A 71 7.18 -1.96 9.95
N GLU A 72 6.47 -2.01 11.06
CA GLU A 72 6.87 -2.86 12.19
C GLU A 72 6.72 -4.33 11.81
N ASP A 73 7.48 -5.22 12.46
CA ASP A 73 7.51 -6.64 12.06
C ASP A 73 6.13 -7.30 12.13
N VAL A 74 5.33 -6.95 13.15
CA VAL A 74 3.95 -7.43 13.29
C VAL A 74 3.07 -6.95 12.14
N GLU A 75 3.06 -5.64 11.86
CA GLU A 75 2.31 -5.08 10.73
C GLU A 75 2.75 -5.71 9.41
N LYS A 76 4.06 -5.88 9.22
CA LYS A 76 4.64 -6.46 8.00
C LYS A 76 4.19 -7.91 7.80
N GLN A 77 4.11 -8.69 8.88
CA GLN A 77 3.63 -10.06 8.81
C GLN A 77 2.15 -10.13 8.44
N GLU A 78 1.30 -9.32 9.06
CA GLU A 78 -0.13 -9.26 8.71
C GLU A 78 -0.35 -8.89 7.23
N ILE A 79 0.40 -7.90 6.73
CA ILE A 79 0.32 -7.48 5.33
C ILE A 79 0.80 -8.58 4.39
N LYS A 80 1.86 -9.33 4.76
CA LYS A 80 2.32 -10.48 3.98
C LYS A 80 1.27 -11.57 3.91
N GLU A 81 0.64 -11.94 5.02
CA GLU A 81 -0.39 -12.98 5.06
C GLU A 81 -1.58 -12.62 4.15
N LYS A 82 -2.06 -11.38 4.23
CA LYS A 82 -3.13 -10.89 3.34
C LYS A 82 -2.73 -10.93 1.87
N LEU A 83 -1.50 -10.53 1.55
CA LEU A 83 -1.01 -10.53 0.17
C LEU A 83 -0.85 -11.96 -0.37
N ILE A 84 -0.40 -12.91 0.46
CA ILE A 84 -0.34 -14.34 0.11
C ILE A 84 -1.73 -14.87 -0.27
N ASP A 85 -2.74 -14.59 0.55
CA ASP A 85 -4.11 -15.06 0.29
C ASP A 85 -4.69 -14.43 -0.98
N ILE A 86 -4.42 -13.14 -1.21
CA ILE A 86 -4.78 -12.47 -2.45
C ILE A 86 -4.09 -13.13 -3.63
N TYR A 87 -2.78 -13.37 -3.58
CA TYR A 87 -2.06 -14.02 -4.67
C TYR A 87 -2.61 -15.41 -5.00
N LYS A 88 -2.84 -16.26 -4.00
CA LYS A 88 -3.48 -17.58 -4.20
C LYS A 88 -4.84 -17.45 -4.88
N SER A 89 -5.65 -16.49 -4.43
CA SER A 89 -6.98 -16.27 -5.00
C SER A 89 -6.96 -15.74 -6.45
N LEU A 90 -5.83 -15.18 -6.88
CA LEU A 90 -5.59 -14.72 -8.25
C LEU A 90 -4.83 -15.76 -9.09
N GLY A 91 -4.55 -16.95 -8.55
CA GLY A 91 -3.77 -18.00 -9.23
C GLY A 91 -2.25 -17.74 -9.25
N LYS A 92 -1.77 -16.74 -8.51
CA LYS A 92 -0.36 -16.32 -8.41
C LYS A 92 0.41 -17.12 -7.35
N PHE A 93 0.44 -18.45 -7.51
CA PHE A 93 0.99 -19.34 -6.49
C PHE A 93 2.50 -19.15 -6.28
N LYS A 94 3.26 -18.91 -7.37
CA LYS A 94 4.70 -18.67 -7.30
C LYS A 94 5.03 -17.42 -6.47
N GLU A 95 4.29 -16.33 -6.68
CA GLU A 95 4.46 -15.11 -5.91
C GLU A 95 4.09 -15.30 -4.43
N ALA A 96 3.08 -16.13 -4.14
CA ALA A 96 2.71 -16.48 -2.78
C ALA A 96 3.78 -17.31 -2.07
N GLU A 97 4.43 -18.25 -2.75
CA GLU A 97 5.54 -19.06 -2.20
C GLU A 97 6.78 -18.22 -1.94
N LEU A 98 7.18 -17.40 -2.93
CA LEU A 98 8.29 -16.46 -2.79
C LEU A 98 8.08 -15.54 -1.58
N LEU A 99 6.86 -15.06 -1.38
CA LEU A 99 6.53 -14.17 -0.26
C LEU A 99 6.54 -14.88 1.10
N ARG A 100 6.24 -16.19 1.13
CA ARG A 100 6.42 -17.06 2.30
C ARG A 100 7.89 -17.34 2.61
N GLY A 101 8.78 -17.19 1.63
CA GLY A 101 10.18 -17.57 1.75
C GLY A 101 10.40 -19.08 1.57
N ILE A 102 9.55 -19.72 0.76
CA ILE A 102 9.64 -21.13 0.35
C ILE A 102 10.17 -21.18 -1.08
#